data_AF-A0A1S2ME88-F1
#
_entry.id   AF-A0A1S2ME88-F1
#
_cell.length_a   1.000
_cell.length_b   1.000
_cell.length_c   1.000
_cell.angle_alpha   90.00
_cell.angle_beta   90.00
_cell.angle_gamma   90.00
#
_symmetry.space_group_name_H-M   'P 1'
#
loop_
_entity.id
_entity.type
_entity.pdbx_description
1 polymer ?
#
loop_
_entity_poly.entity_id
_entity_poly.type
_entity_poly.pdbx_seq_one_letter_code
_entity_poly.pdbx_strand_id
1 'polypeptide(L)' 'MLGVMLNNKESQEVEYMLKRELEELLLDLTDSRIDGIVKRAMEERYKIIFGLYKRFASPKECYKYIRSKHQRSENV' A
#
# COMPACT_ATOMS: atom_id res chain seq x y z
N MET A 1 4.29 -3.90 -19.48
CA MET A 1 3.12 -3.97 -18.58
C MET A 1 2.48 -5.33 -18.80
N LEU A 2 2.27 -6.11 -17.74
CA LEU A 2 1.62 -7.43 -17.83
C LEU A 2 0.12 -7.26 -17.56
N GLY A 3 -0.72 -7.89 -18.38
CA GLY A 3 -2.18 -7.97 -18.16
C GLY A 3 -2.53 -9.29 -17.47
N VAL A 4 -3.60 -9.28 -16.67
CA VAL A 4 -4.14 -10.47 -16.01
C VAL A 4 -5.62 -10.56 -16.37
N MET A 5 -6.09 -11.74 -16.76
CA MET A 5 -7.50 -12.00 -17.02
C MET A 5 -8.12 -12.53 -15.74
N LEU A 6 -9.09 -11.80 -15.20
CA LEU A 6 -9.80 -12.14 -13.96
C LEU A 6 -11.29 -11.97 -14.19
N ASN A 7 -12.09 -12.83 -13.57
CA ASN A 7 -13.53 -12.61 -13.47
C ASN A 7 -13.85 -11.57 -12.38
N ASN A 8 -15.11 -11.13 -12.31
CA ASN A 8 -15.53 -10.09 -11.36
C ASN A 8 -15.28 -10.49 -9.89
N LYS A 9 -15.51 -11.76 -9.54
CA LYS A 9 -15.31 -12.25 -8.18
C LYS A 9 -13.82 -12.28 -7.81
N GLU A 10 -12.98 -12.79 -8.70
CA GLU A 10 -11.52 -12.79 -8.53
C GLU A 10 -10.97 -11.37 -8.41
N SER A 11 -11.46 -10.42 -9.21
CA SER A 11 -11.07 -9.02 -9.12
C SER A 11 -11.41 -8.42 -7.75
N GLN A 12 -12.57 -8.73 -7.18
CA GLN A 12 -12.99 -8.27 -5.86
C GLN A 12 -12.17 -8.92 -4.74
N GLU A 13 -11.85 -10.21 -4.87
CA GLU A 13 -10.99 -10.91 -3.91
C GLU A 13 -9.57 -10.33 -3.91
N VAL A 14 -9.01 -10.05 -5.08
CA VAL A 14 -7.70 -9.39 -5.20
C VAL A 14 -7.76 -7.98 -4.62
N GLU A 15 -8.80 -7.19 -4.91
CA GLU A 15 -9.00 -5.88 -4.30
C GLU A 15 -9.01 -5.97 -2.76
N TYR A 16 -9.76 -6.93 -2.22
CA TYR A 16 -9.87 -7.14 -0.78
C TYR A 16 -8.54 -7.55 -0.14
N MET A 17 -7.79 -8.46 -0.76
CA MET A 17 -6.47 -8.88 -0.28
C MET A 17 -5.47 -7.71 -0.28
N LEU A 18 -5.43 -6.93 -1.37
CA LEU A 18 -4.56 -5.77 -1.48
C LEU A 18 -4.93 -4.69 -0.46
N LYS A 19 -6.23 -4.48 -0.23
CA LYS A 19 -6.72 -3.55 0.79
C LYS A 19 -6.23 -3.94 2.18
N ARG A 20 -6.40 -5.21 2.57
CA ARG A 20 -5.95 -5.72 3.87
C ARG A 20 -4.44 -5.56 4.05
N GLU A 21 -3.66 -5.95 3.06
CA GLU A 21 -2.21 -5.82 3.08
C GLU A 21 -1.77 -4.35 3.22
N LEU A 22 -2.46 -3.41 2.57
CA LEU A 22 -2.19 -1.98 2.76
C LEU A 22 -2.50 -1.50 4.17
N GLU A 23 -3.62 -1.94 4.75
CA GLU A 23 -4.02 -1.58 6.11
C GLU A 23 -3.01 -2.08 7.14
N GLU A 24 -2.54 -3.33 6.99
CA GLU A 24 -1.50 -3.91 7.85
C GLU A 24 -0.17 -3.16 7.70
N LEU A 25 0.29 -2.92 6.46
CA LEU A 25 1.53 -2.16 6.21
C LEU A 25 1.49 -0.73 6.77
N LEU A 26 0.35 -0.05 6.64
CA LEU A 26 0.19 1.30 7.15
C LEU A 26 0.20 1.34 8.67
N LEU A 27 -0.44 0.36 9.32
CA LEU A 27 -0.38 0.19 10.77
C LEU A 27 1.06 -0.01 11.24
N ASP A 28 1.77 -0.97 10.65
CA ASP A 28 3.15 -1.26 11.04
C ASP A 28 4.09 -0.06 10.80
N LEU A 29 3.92 0.67 9.69
CA LEU A 29 4.73 1.86 9.38
C LEU A 29 4.59 3.00 10.40
N THR A 30 3.52 2.99 11.22
CA THR A 30 3.34 3.94 12.32
C THR A 30 4.15 3.58 13.57
N ASP A 31 4.64 2.35 13.70
CA ASP A 31 5.44 1.90 14.83
C ASP A 31 6.87 2.49 14.76
N SER A 32 7.24 3.25 15.79
CA SER A 32 8.55 3.89 15.92
C SER A 32 9.67 2.92 16.32
N ARG A 33 9.32 1.71 16.75
CA ARG A 33 10.27 0.68 17.21
C ARG A 33 10.88 -0.13 16.06
N ILE A 34 10.36 0.02 14.85
CA ILE A 34 10.85 -0.70 13.67
C ILE A 34 12.18 -0.09 13.22
N ASP A 35 13.18 -0.95 13.01
CA ASP A 35 14.49 -0.57 12.48
C ASP A 35 14.38 0.19 11.14
N GLY A 36 15.24 1.19 10.94
CA GLY A 36 15.18 2.06 9.77
C GLY A 36 15.32 1.33 8.42
N ILE A 37 16.06 0.22 8.36
CA ILE A 37 16.21 -0.60 7.15
C ILE A 37 14.90 -1.33 6.87
N VAL A 38 14.30 -1.93 7.90
CA VAL A 38 13.00 -2.62 7.80
C VAL A 38 11.92 -1.63 7.38
N LYS A 39 11.88 -0.44 7.99
CA LYS A 39 10.93 0.63 7.63
C LYS A 39 11.04 1.02 6.16
N ARG A 40 12.26 1.16 5.63
CA ARG A 40 12.48 1.45 4.20
C ARG A 40 11.97 0.32 3.30
N ALA A 41 12.22 -0.94 3.66
CA ALA A 41 11.71 -2.09 2.91
C ALA A 41 10.17 -2.13 2.90
N MET A 42 9.54 -1.79 4.03
CA MET A 42 8.08 -1.69 4.14
C MET A 42 7.52 -0.55 3.30
N GLU A 43 8.21 0.59 3.20
CA GLU A 43 7.80 1.68 2.31
C GLU A 43 7.86 1.29 0.83
N GLU A 44 8.87 0.54 0.41
CA GLU A 44 8.94 0.01 -0.96
C GLU A 44 7.81 -0.99 -1.22
N ARG A 45 7.53 -1.89 -0.25
CA ARG A 45 6.39 -2.82 -0.33
C ARG A 45 5.06 -2.05 -0.45
N TYR A 46 4.84 -1.01 0.36
CA TYR A 46 3.66 -0.14 0.28
C TYR A 46 3.49 0.45 -1.12
N LYS A 47 4.56 0.99 -1.74
CA LYS A 47 4.47 1.57 -3.10
C LYS A 47 4.01 0.55 -4.13
N ILE A 48 4.52 -0.69 -4.05
CA ILE A 48 4.16 -1.78 -4.96
C ILE A 48 2.68 -2.16 -4.75
N ILE A 49 2.27 -2.45 -3.51
CA ILE A 49 0.90 -2.86 -3.20
C ILE A 49 -0.09 -1.74 -3.53
N PHE A 50 0.20 -0.48 -3.21
CA PHE A 50 -0.65 0.65 -3.56
C PHE A 50 -0.75 0.83 -5.08
N GLY A 51 0.35 0.60 -5.79
CA GLY A 51 0.37 0.60 -7.26
C GLY A 51 -0.53 -0.48 -7.86
N LEU A 52 -0.59 -1.66 -7.25
CA LEU A 52 -1.50 -2.74 -7.63
C LEU A 52 -2.95 -2.43 -7.26
N TYR A 53 -3.20 -1.97 -6.03
CA TYR A 53 -4.54 -1.66 -5.53
C TYR A 53 -5.28 -0.65 -6.41
N LYS A 54 -4.60 0.39 -6.90
CA LYS A 54 -5.14 1.38 -7.85
C LYS A 54 -5.68 0.79 -9.15
N ARG A 55 -5.31 -0.43 -9.51
CA ARG A 55 -5.81 -1.12 -10.73
C ARG A 55 -7.18 -1.74 -10.52
N PHE A 56 -7.55 -2.01 -9.27
CA PHE A 56 -8.78 -2.70 -8.89
C PHE A 56 -9.76 -1.75 -8.21
N ALA A 57 -9.26 -0.85 -7.36
CA ALA A 57 -10.08 0.03 -6.55
C ALA A 57 -10.49 1.32 -7.27
N SER A 58 -11.62 1.87 -6.87
CA SER A 58 -12.06 3.19 -7.33
C SER A 58 -11.12 4.31 -6.83
N PRO A 59 -11.03 5.45 -7.53
CA PRO A 59 -10.24 6.59 -7.07
C PRO A 59 -10.62 7.06 -5.67
N LYS A 60 -11.93 7.01 -5.33
CA LYS A 60 -12.46 7.39 -4.01
C LYS A 60 -11.87 6.54 -2.89
N GLU A 61 -11.78 5.23 -3.11
CA GLU A 61 -11.21 4.30 -2.12
C GLU A 61 -9.68 4.47 -2.01
N CYS A 62 -9.00 4.77 -3.12
CA CYS A 62 -7.56 5.02 -3.11
C CYS A 62 -7.15 6.19 -2.20
N TYR A 63 -7.97 7.25 -2.10
CA TYR A 63 -7.66 8.41 -1.24
C TYR A 63 -7.45 8.04 0.23
N LYS A 64 -8.09 6.98 0.73
CA LYS A 64 -7.94 6.52 2.12
C LYS A 64 -6.53 6.03 2.45
N TYR A 65 -5.77 5.63 1.43
CA TYR A 65 -4.46 5.00 1.56
C TYR A 65 -3.32 5.87 1.06
N ILE A 66 -3.60 7.11 0.64
CA ILE A 66 -2.57 8.07 0.22
C ILE A 66 -1.81 8.55 1.45
N ARG A 67 -0.50 8.28 1.50
CA ARG A 67 0.38 8.87 2.52
C ARG A 67 0.82 10.27 2.07
N SER A 68 0.68 11.27 2.94
CA SER A 68 1.29 12.57 2.75
C SER A 68 2.82 12.43 2.87
N LYS A 69 3.57 12.97 1.90
CA LYS A 69 5.05 12.87 1.82
C LYS A 69 5.81 13.58 2.96
N HIS A 70 5.12 14.03 4.02
CA HIS A 70 5.63 15.06 4.94
C HIS A 70 6.40 14.53 6.16
N GLN A 71 7.09 13.39 6.04
CA GLN A 71 8.01 12.90 7.07
C GLN A 71 9.38 12.56 6.47
N ARG A 72 10.06 13.57 5.92
CA ARG A 72 11.49 13.46 5.60
C ARG A 72 12.25 14.76 5.85
N SER A 73 11.93 15.41 6.98
CA SER A 73 12.62 16.62 7.43
C SER A 73 12.89 16.60 8.94
N GLU A 74 13.32 15.48 9.52
CA GLU A 74 13.95 15.41 10.86
C GLU A 74 14.86 14.16 10.83
N ASN A 75 16.18 14.17 11.01
CA ASN A 75 17.20 15.18 11.30
C ASN A 75 18.47 14.80 10.51
N VAL A 76 19.17 15.80 9.95
CA VAL A 76 20.60 15.74 9.61
C VAL A 76 21.35 16.41 10.74
#